data_AF-W1V468-F1
#
_entry.id   AF-W1V468-F1
#
_cell.length_a   1.000
_cell.length_b   1.000
_cell.length_c   1.000
_cell.angle_alpha   90.00
_cell.angle_beta   90.00
_cell.angle_gamma   90.00
#
_symmetry.space_group_name_H-M   'P 1'
#
loop_
_entity.id
_entity.type
_entity.pdbx_description
1 polymer ?
#
loop_
_entity_poly.entity_id
_entity_poly.type
_entity_poly.pdbx_seq_one_letter_code
_entity_poly.pdbx_strand_id
1 'polypeptide(L)' 'MTDLNPIIADRFTEHLEVFGKTMEHMDTIQEIGYRCKAALENGNKILFCGNGGSAADSQHLAAEL' A
#
# COMPACT_ATOMS: atom_id res chain seq x y z
N MET A 1 -19.35 -17.06 -27.10
CA MET A 1 -19.06 -16.17 -25.96
C MET A 1 -18.28 -17.03 -25.01
N THR A 2 -16.98 -16.78 -24.82
CA THR A 2 -16.17 -17.57 -23.89
C THR A 2 -16.59 -17.21 -22.47
N ASP A 3 -17.02 -18.21 -21.71
CA ASP A 3 -17.35 -18.01 -20.30
C ASP A 3 -16.13 -17.45 -19.55
N LEU A 4 -16.36 -16.39 -18.77
CA LEU A 4 -15.32 -15.76 -17.96
C LEU A 4 -14.83 -16.75 -16.91
N ASN A 5 -13.51 -16.87 -16.73
CA ASN A 5 -12.95 -17.73 -15.70
C ASN A 5 -13.40 -17.24 -14.31
N PRO A 6 -14.09 -18.07 -13.50
CA PRO A 6 -14.63 -17.65 -12.21
C PRO A 6 -13.56 -17.13 -11.25
N ILE A 7 -12.33 -17.66 -11.33
CA ILE A 7 -11.21 -17.21 -10.48
C ILE A 7 -10.93 -15.72 -10.69
N ILE A 8 -11.04 -15.23 -11.92
CA ILE A 8 -10.80 -13.81 -12.22
C ILE A 8 -11.83 -12.95 -11.49
N ALA A 9 -13.12 -13.28 -11.64
CA ALA A 9 -14.19 -12.57 -10.94
C ALA A 9 -14.00 -12.60 -9.42
N ASP A 10 -13.67 -13.77 -8.86
CA ASP A 10 -13.45 -13.95 -7.43
C ASP A 10 -12.30 -13.07 -6.90
N ARG A 11 -11.16 -13.00 -7.63
CA ARG A 11 -10.02 -12.15 -7.22
C ARG A 11 -10.40 -10.67 -7.17
N PHE A 12 -11.20 -10.19 -8.13
CA PHE A 12 -11.66 -8.80 -8.13
C PHE A 12 -12.65 -8.52 -7.00
N THR A 13 -13.56 -9.46 -6.71
CA THR A 13 -14.48 -9.35 -5.57
C THR A 13 -13.74 -9.35 -4.24
N GLU A 14 -12.77 -10.25 -4.05
CA GLU A 14 -11.91 -10.29 -2.85
C GLU A 14 -11.11 -8.98 -2.70
N HIS A 15 -10.56 -8.45 -3.79
CA HIS A 15 -9.83 -7.18 -3.76
C HIS A 15 -10.72 -6.00 -3.34
N LEU A 16 -11.97 -5.92 -3.83
CA LEU A 16 -12.94 -4.91 -3.41
C LEU A 16 -13.25 -5.00 -1.90
N GLU A 17 -13.38 -6.20 -1.37
CA GLU A 17 -13.63 -6.41 0.06
C GLU A 17 -12.44 -5.93 0.91
N VAL A 18 -11.22 -6.32 0.54
CA VAL A 18 -10.00 -5.88 1.22
C VAL A 18 -9.81 -4.36 1.11
N PHE A 19 -10.14 -3.78 -0.05
CA PHE A 19 -10.09 -2.33 -0.25
C PHE A 19 -11.10 -1.62 0.68
N GLY A 20 -12.31 -2.15 0.81
CA GLY A 20 -13.32 -1.66 1.76
C GLY A 20 -12.79 -1.63 3.20
N LYS A 21 -12.16 -2.71 3.65
CA LYS A 21 -11.52 -2.77 4.99
C LYS A 21 -10.36 -1.79 5.13
N THR A 22 -9.60 -1.57 4.06
CA THR A 22 -8.48 -0.61 4.08
C THR A 22 -8.97 0.82 4.30
N MET A 23 -10.15 1.17 3.78
CA MET A 23 -10.77 2.49 4.00
C MET A 23 -11.08 2.78 5.47
N GLU A 24 -11.30 1.75 6.30
CA GLU A 24 -11.52 1.91 7.74
C GLU A 24 -10.24 2.39 8.47
N HIS A 25 -9.08 2.33 7.83
CA HIS A 25 -7.78 2.72 8.39
C HIS A 25 -7.25 4.06 7.87
N MET A 26 -8.09 4.87 7.21
CA MET A 26 -7.68 6.16 6.62
C MET A 26 -7.00 7.10 7.62
N ASP A 27 -7.49 7.17 8.86
CA ASP A 27 -6.88 8.01 9.91
C ASP A 27 -5.45 7.54 10.25
N THR A 28 -5.21 6.23 10.23
CA THR A 28 -3.87 5.66 10.46
C THR A 28 -2.93 5.98 9.30
N ILE A 29 -3.42 5.89 8.06
CA ILE A 29 -2.65 6.25 6.87
C ILE A 29 -2.25 7.74 6.91
N GLN A 30 -3.20 8.61 7.28
CA GLN A 30 -2.95 10.03 7.45
C GLN A 30 -1.87 10.30 8.51
N GLU A 31 -1.97 9.66 9.67
CA GLU A 31 -1.01 9.81 10.76
C GLU A 31 0.39 9.35 10.35
N ILE A 32 0.51 8.23 9.62
CA ILE A 32 1.80 7.78 9.07
C ILE A 32 2.40 8.86 8.16
N GLY A 33 1.59 9.46 7.29
CA GLY A 33 2.02 10.55 6.41
C GLY A 33 2.55 11.76 7.18
N TYR A 34 1.86 12.18 8.24
CA TYR A 34 2.32 13.28 9.10
C TYR A 34 3.65 12.97 9.79
N ARG A 35 3.83 11.74 10.28
CA ARG A 35 5.08 11.32 10.92
C ARG A 35 6.24 11.28 9.92
N CYS A 36 6.01 10.79 8.70
CA CYS A 36 6.99 10.82 7.61
C CYS A 36 7.40 12.25 7.28
N LYS A 37 6.42 13.15 7.09
CA LYS A 37 6.66 14.58 6.84
C LYS A 37 7.52 15.20 7.95
N ALA A 38 7.12 15.04 9.21
CA ALA A 38 7.84 15.61 10.34
C ALA A 38 9.27 15.07 10.45
N ALA A 39 9.52 13.79 10.13
CA ALA A 39 10.86 13.24 10.12
C ALA A 39 11.75 13.96 9.09
N LEU A 40 11.24 14.14 7.87
CA LEU A 40 11.97 14.78 6.77
C LEU A 40 12.20 16.27 7.03
N GLU A 41 11.21 17.01 7.54
CA GLU A 41 11.36 18.43 7.90
C GLU A 41 12.43 18.65 8.98
N ASN A 42 12.61 17.67 9.87
CA ASN A 42 13.66 17.69 10.88
C ASN A 42 15.02 17.16 10.39
N GLY A 43 15.22 17.01 9.07
CA GLY A 43 16.47 16.56 8.47
C GLY A 43 16.79 15.07 8.68
N ASN A 44 15.80 14.27 9.08
CA ASN A 44 15.95 12.81 9.15
C ASN A 44 15.68 12.17 7.80
N LYS A 45 15.67 10.83 7.78
CA LYS A 45 15.43 10.00 6.60
C LYS A 45 14.41 8.91 6.91
N ILE A 46 13.75 8.41 5.87
CA ILE A 46 12.84 7.27 5.93
C ILE A 46 13.60 6.06 5.36
N LEU A 47 13.54 4.93 6.06
CA LEU A 47 14.14 3.67 5.61
C LEU A 47 13.03 2.64 5.39
N PHE A 48 12.93 2.11 4.18
CA PHE A 48 12.01 1.04 3.83
C PHE A 48 12.74 -0.30 3.77
N CYS A 49 12.08 -1.38 4.20
CA CYS A 49 12.61 -2.73 4.09
C CYS A 49 11.47 -3.75 3.96
N GLY A 50 11.74 -4.85 3.25
CA GLY A 50 10.77 -5.90 2.99
C GLY A 50 11.40 -7.07 2.22
N ASN A 51 10.66 -8.16 2.09
CA ASN A 51 11.05 -9.37 1.35
C ASN A 51 10.04 -9.66 0.24
N GLY A 52 10.48 -10.27 -0.87
CA GLY A 52 9.60 -10.64 -1.99
C GLY A 52 8.88 -9.43 -2.58
N GLY A 53 7.55 -9.48 -2.68
CA GLY A 53 6.74 -8.35 -3.16
C GLY A 53 6.96 -7.07 -2.35
N SER A 54 7.06 -7.16 -1.01
CA SER A 54 7.30 -5.98 -0.16
C SER A 54 8.69 -5.38 -0.34
N ALA A 55 9.66 -6.13 -0.88
CA ALA A 55 10.96 -5.56 -1.27
C ALA A 55 10.80 -4.66 -2.51
N ALA A 56 9.95 -5.08 -3.47
CA ALA A 56 9.61 -4.27 -4.65
C ALA A 56 8.87 -2.98 -4.24
N ASP A 57 7.93 -3.07 -3.31
CA ASP A 57 7.24 -1.87 -2.78
C ASP A 57 8.21 -0.95 -2.01
N SER A 58 9.14 -1.53 -1.23
CA SER A 58 10.13 -0.75 -0.48
C SER A 58 11.01 0.08 -1.42
N GLN A 59 11.49 -0.49 -2.53
CA GLN A 59 12.29 0.26 -3.51
C GLN A 59 11.42 1.23 -4.32
N HIS A 60 10.16 0.91 -4.59
CA HIS A 60 9.21 1.82 -5.23
C HIS A 60 9.06 3.08 -4.39
N LEU A 61 8.67 2.92 -3.12
CA LEU A 61 8.48 4.03 -2.19
C LEU A 61 9.76 4.85 -1.99
N ALA A 62 10.92 4.18 -1.89
CA ALA A 62 12.21 4.86 -1.77
C ALA A 62 12.55 5.71 -3.00
N ALA A 63 12.11 5.31 -4.20
CA ALA A 63 12.41 6.01 -5.45
C ALA A 63 11.48 7.21 -5.72
N GLU A 64 10.31 7.25 -5.08
CA GLU A 64 9.36 8.36 -5.21
C GLU A 64 9.65 9.55 -4.27
N LEU A 65 10.38 9.32 -3.17
CA LEU A 65 10.76 10.35 -2.18
C LEU A 65 11.81 11.33 -2.70
#